data_AF-A0A822YAN2-F1
#
_entry.id   AF-A0A822YAN2-F1
#
_cell.length_a   1.000
_cell.length_b   1.000
_cell.length_c   1.000
_cell.angle_alpha   90.00
_cell.angle_beta   90.00
_cell.angle_gamma   90.00
#
_symmetry.space_group_name_H-M   'P 1'
#
loop_
_entity.id
_entity.type
_entity.pdbx_description
1 polymer ?
#
loop_
_entity_poly.entity_id
_entity_poly.type
_entity_poly.pdbx_seq_one_letter_code
_entity_poly.pdbx_strand_id
1 'polypeptide(L)'
;MSVLVDVTCRPNITINRTLLNFFDIKISPNKKYGLTSVDITVDPARDLWFCLCTPTEPAADVKLPTILFFHGGGFARLRPDSFLYDSVCHRFAREIPAVVVYINYRLTPKNRFPSQYDDGFDVL
;
A
#
# COMPACT_ATOMS: atom_id res chain seq x y z
N MET A 1 -20.92 -1.75 9.23
CA MET A 1 -20.06 -0.73 8.59
C MET A 1 -19.37 0.04 9.70
N SER A 2 -18.09 0.39 9.53
CA SER A 2 -17.34 1.17 10.53
C SER A 2 -17.80 2.63 10.51
N VAL A 3 -18.05 3.23 11.68
CA VAL A 3 -18.50 4.64 11.81
C VAL A 3 -17.62 5.61 11.01
N LEU A 4 -16.32 5.36 10.96
CA LEU A 4 -15.37 6.18 10.20
C LEU A 4 -15.63 6.13 8.68
N VAL A 5 -16.00 4.96 8.17
CA VAL A 5 -16.35 4.78 6.76
C VAL A 5 -17.60 5.58 6.42
N ASP A 6 -18.61 5.53 7.29
CA ASP A 6 -19.88 6.22 7.08
C ASP A 6 -19.70 7.75 7.15
N VAL A 7 -18.93 8.26 8.11
CA VAL A 7 -18.71 9.71 8.27
C VAL A 7 -17.83 10.30 7.15
N THR A 8 -16.92 9.50 6.58
CA THR A 8 -16.06 9.98 5.47
C THR A 8 -16.73 9.91 4.11
N CYS A 9 -17.80 9.12 3.95
CA CYS A 9 -18.57 9.02 2.72
C CYS A 9 -19.75 9.98 2.74
N ARG A 10 -19.88 10.79 1.70
CA ARG A 10 -21.02 11.70 1.55
C ARG A 10 -22.13 11.04 0.73
N PRO A 11 -23.40 11.42 0.91
CA PRO A 11 -24.52 10.90 0.10
C PRO A 11 -24.34 11.11 -1.41
N ASN A 12 -23.58 12.14 -1.81
CA ASN A 12 -23.24 12.42 -3.20
C ASN A 12 -22.04 11.59 -3.73
N ILE A 13 -21.64 10.51 -3.04
CA ILE A 13 -20.61 9.55 -3.47
C ILE A 13 -19.19 10.16 -3.45
N THR A 14 -19.02 11.36 -2.90
CA THR A 14 -17.69 11.92 -2.64
C THR A 14 -17.13 11.45 -1.30
N ILE A 15 -15.80 11.48 -1.18
CA ILE A 15 -15.07 11.03 0.01
C ILE A 15 -14.33 12.21 0.62
N ASN A 16 -14.53 12.45 1.91
CA ASN A 16 -13.76 13.43 2.68
C ASN A 16 -12.34 12.92 2.95
N ARG A 17 -11.43 13.20 2.00
CA ARG A 17 -10.03 12.76 2.05
C ARG A 17 -9.28 13.31 3.25
N THR A 18 -9.49 14.58 3.58
CA THR A 18 -8.84 15.22 4.72
C THR A 18 -9.20 14.53 6.02
N LEU A 19 -10.49 14.27 6.23
CA LEU A 19 -10.96 13.57 7.42
C LEU A 19 -10.46 12.12 7.45
N LEU A 20 -10.51 11.41 6.32
CA LEU A 20 -10.00 10.04 6.23
C LEU A 20 -8.50 9.97 6.57
N ASN A 21 -7.70 10.87 6.00
CA ASN A 21 -6.26 10.91 6.23
C ASN A 21 -5.90 11.31 7.67
N PHE A 22 -6.76 12.09 8.34
CA PHE A 22 -6.56 12.46 9.75
C PHE A 22 -6.57 11.24 10.67
N PHE A 23 -7.35 10.21 10.34
CA PHE A 23 -7.43 8.95 11.11
C PHE A 23 -6.52 7.85 10.56
N ASP A 24 -5.81 8.10 9.46
CA ASP A 24 -4.91 7.15 8.83
C ASP A 24 -3.48 7.39 9.33
N ILE A 25 -3.03 6.55 10.26
CA ILE A 25 -1.67 6.62 10.80
C ILE A 25 -0.70 6.20 9.70
N LYS A 26 0.14 7.13 9.27
CA LYS A 26 1.17 6.89 8.26
C LYS A 26 2.51 6.50 8.87
N ILE A 27 3.21 5.60 8.20
CA ILE A 27 4.52 5.09 8.59
C ILE A 27 5.50 5.39 7.47
N SER A 28 6.64 5.97 7.82
CA SER A 28 7.74 6.16 6.88
C SER A 28 8.53 4.85 6.72
N PRO A 29 9.19 4.67 5.56
CA PRO A 29 10.09 3.55 5.33
C PRO A 29 11.10 3.38 6.47
N ASN A 30 11.32 2.14 6.90
CA ASN A 30 12.07 1.86 8.11
C ASN A 30 12.78 0.51 8.06
N LYS A 31 13.70 0.32 9.01
CA LYS A 31 14.37 -0.96 9.25
C LYS A 31 13.88 -1.54 10.56
N LYS A 32 13.01 -2.55 10.51
CA LYS A 32 12.44 -3.20 11.69
C LYS A 32 12.27 -4.69 11.46
N TYR A 33 12.38 -5.46 12.53
CA TYR A 33 12.13 -6.91 12.52
C TYR A 33 12.97 -7.71 11.51
N GLY A 34 14.21 -7.26 11.22
CA GLY A 34 15.07 -7.89 10.21
C GLY A 34 14.65 -7.60 8.77
N LEU A 35 13.74 -6.65 8.56
CA LEU A 35 13.29 -6.17 7.26
C LEU A 35 13.72 -4.73 7.04
N THR A 36 13.91 -4.37 5.78
CA THR A 36 14.08 -3.00 5.32
C THR A 36 12.95 -2.68 4.36
N SER A 37 12.26 -1.56 4.58
CA SER A 37 11.30 -1.00 3.64
C SER A 37 11.82 0.28 3.00
N VAL A 38 11.53 0.46 1.71
CA VAL A 38 11.85 1.67 0.92
C VAL A 38 10.72 1.98 -0.06
N ASP A 39 10.42 3.25 -0.29
CA ASP A 39 9.43 3.66 -1.28
C ASP A 39 10.11 3.90 -2.64
N ILE A 40 9.50 3.37 -3.70
CA ILE A 40 9.98 3.48 -5.08
C ILE A 40 8.88 4.13 -5.92
N THR A 41 9.21 5.27 -6.52
CA THR A 41 8.31 5.99 -7.43
C THR A 41 8.38 5.38 -8.82
N VAL A 42 7.21 5.06 -9.40
CA VAL A 42 7.07 4.53 -10.76
C VAL A 42 6.66 5.61 -11.73
N ASP A 43 5.63 6.39 -11.37
CA ASP A 43 5.17 7.53 -12.18
C ASP A 43 4.73 8.70 -11.27
N PRO A 44 5.54 9.77 -11.19
CA PRO A 44 5.23 10.92 -10.36
C PRO A 44 4.00 11.71 -10.85
N ALA A 45 3.68 11.67 -12.15
CA ALA A 45 2.53 12.41 -12.70
C ALA A 45 1.20 11.81 -12.22
N ARG A 46 1.20 10.52 -11.85
CA ARG A 46 0.03 9.78 -11.35
C ARG A 46 0.04 9.56 -9.84
N ASP A 47 1.06 10.04 -9.12
CA ASP A 47 1.32 9.67 -7.73
C ASP A 47 1.38 8.13 -7.57
N LEU A 48 1.98 7.45 -8.56
CA LEU A 48 2.13 5.99 -8.59
C LEU A 48 3.51 5.62 -8.04
N TRP A 49 3.49 4.87 -6.94
CA TRP A 49 4.67 4.36 -6.27
C TRP A 49 4.32 3.06 -5.55
N PHE A 50 5.31 2.35 -5.06
CA PHE A 50 5.12 1.19 -4.20
C PHE A 50 6.17 1.19 -3.09
N CYS A 51 5.86 0.51 -2.00
CA CYS A 51 6.86 0.21 -0.99
C CYS A 51 7.43 -1.18 -1.23
N LEU A 52 8.76 -1.28 -1.25
CA LEU A 52 9.52 -2.52 -1.36
C LEU A 52 10.00 -2.92 0.02
N CYS A 53 9.54 -4.06 0.51
CA CYS A 53 10.00 -4.66 1.77
C CYS A 53 10.83 -5.90 1.48
N THR A 54 12.07 -5.90 1.96
CA THR A 54 13.03 -7.00 1.79
C THR A 54 13.64 -7.41 3.12
N PRO A 55 14.03 -8.68 3.30
CA PRO A 55 14.94 -9.06 4.39
C PRO A 55 16.23 -8.23 4.34
N THR A 56 16.69 -7.75 5.50
CA THR A 56 17.90 -6.91 5.62
C THR A 56 19.17 -7.69 5.28
N GLU A 57 19.21 -8.97 5.64
CA GLU A 57 20.32 -9.89 5.34
C GLU A 57 19.74 -11.13 4.67
N PRO A 58 19.51 -11.11 3.35
CA PRO A 58 19.08 -12.30 2.65
C PRO A 58 20.19 -13.35 2.74
N ALA A 59 19.82 -14.60 3.04
CA ALA A 59 20.76 -15.71 2.97
C ALA A 59 21.33 -15.80 1.54
N ALA A 60 22.65 -15.87 1.42
CA ALA A 60 23.31 -16.03 0.14
C ALA A 60 22.74 -17.25 -0.61
N ASP A 61 22.51 -17.09 -1.92
CA ASP A 61 21.98 -18.10 -2.84
C ASP A 61 20.54 -18.60 -2.61
N VAL A 62 19.75 -17.94 -1.74
CA VAL A 62 18.32 -18.26 -1.58
C VAL A 62 17.47 -17.36 -2.49
N LYS A 63 16.73 -17.97 -3.41
CA LYS A 63 15.68 -17.27 -4.19
C LYS A 63 14.46 -17.07 -3.30
N LEU A 64 14.13 -15.82 -3.02
CA LEU A 64 12.90 -15.46 -2.30
C LEU A 64 11.73 -15.28 -3.29
N PRO A 65 10.52 -15.75 -2.96
CA PRO A 65 9.33 -15.38 -3.71
C PRO A 65 9.06 -13.87 -3.61
N THR A 66 8.41 -13.32 -4.62
CA THR A 66 7.91 -11.94 -4.63
C THR A 66 6.39 -11.95 -4.45
N ILE A 67 5.91 -11.18 -3.48
CA ILE A 67 4.48 -10.98 -3.23
C ILE A 67 4.13 -9.56 -3.68
N LEU A 68 3.33 -9.46 -4.74
CA LEU A 68 2.71 -8.21 -5.14
C LEU A 68 1.38 -8.04 -4.38
N PHE A 69 1.30 -7.02 -3.52
CA PHE A 69 0.18 -6.81 -2.63
C PHE A 69 -0.58 -5.52 -2.97
N PHE A 70 -1.90 -5.66 -3.09
CA PHE A 70 -2.82 -4.55 -3.27
C PHE A 70 -3.57 -4.31 -1.97
N HIS A 71 -3.43 -3.12 -1.41
CA HIS A 71 -4.15 -2.78 -0.20
C HIS A 71 -5.67 -2.77 -0.43
N GLY A 72 -6.44 -3.06 0.62
CA GLY A 72 -7.90 -2.99 0.59
C GLY A 72 -8.43 -1.57 0.72
N GLY A 73 -9.64 -1.41 1.29
CA GLY A 73 -10.28 -0.10 1.47
C GLY A 73 -11.30 0.26 0.38
N GLY A 74 -11.66 -0.69 -0.48
CA GLY A 74 -12.70 -0.55 -1.50
C GLY A 74 -12.30 0.39 -2.64
N PHE A 75 -11.03 0.35 -3.07
CA PHE A 75 -10.42 1.25 -4.07
C PHE A 75 -10.48 2.74 -3.73
N ALA A 76 -10.82 3.06 -2.49
CA ALA A 76 -11.25 4.37 -2.08
C ALA A 76 -10.47 4.89 -0.88
N ARG A 77 -9.74 4.04 -0.15
CA ARG A 77 -9.19 4.39 1.17
C ARG A 77 -7.84 3.74 1.37
N LEU A 78 -7.08 4.31 2.31
CA LEU A 78 -5.78 3.83 2.76
C LEU A 78 -4.75 3.82 1.61
N ARG A 79 -3.49 3.58 1.95
CA ARG A 79 -2.33 3.56 1.04
C ARG A 79 -1.28 2.59 1.60
N PRO A 80 -0.19 2.27 0.88
CA PRO A 80 0.89 1.43 1.38
C PRO A 80 1.48 1.88 2.73
N ASP A 81 1.69 3.18 2.89
CA ASP A 81 2.22 3.81 4.11
C ASP A 81 1.24 3.82 5.29
N SER A 82 0.00 3.35 5.12
CA SER A 82 -0.92 3.16 6.25
C SER A 82 -0.37 2.08 7.19
N PHE A 83 -0.24 2.38 8.49
CA PHE A 83 0.29 1.47 9.52
C PHE A 83 -0.29 0.05 9.46
N LEU A 84 -1.59 -0.05 9.16
CA LEU A 84 -2.28 -1.34 9.01
C LEU A 84 -1.68 -2.19 7.88
N TYR A 85 -1.40 -1.60 6.72
CA TYR A 85 -0.86 -2.32 5.57
C TYR A 85 0.65 -2.50 5.63
N ASP A 86 1.39 -1.53 6.17
CA ASP A 86 2.80 -1.68 6.51
C ASP A 86 3.01 -2.90 7.44
N SER A 87 2.21 -3.00 8.52
CA SER A 87 2.28 -4.10 9.48
C SER A 87 1.95 -5.47 8.85
N VAL A 88 0.94 -5.52 7.97
CA VAL A 88 0.57 -6.76 7.26
C VAL A 88 1.66 -7.20 6.30
N CYS A 89 2.25 -6.27 5.54
CA CYS A 89 3.30 -6.60 4.58
C CYS A 89 4.60 -7.03 5.28
N HIS A 90 4.96 -6.38 6.40
CA HIS A 90 6.08 -6.82 7.24
C HIS A 90 5.83 -8.22 7.82
N ARG A 91 4.58 -8.54 8.20
CA ARG A 91 4.23 -9.89 8.64
C ARG A 91 4.38 -10.90 7.50
N PHE A 92 3.91 -10.59 6.29
CA PHE A 92 4.09 -11.48 5.14
C PHE A 92 5.56 -11.75 4.86
N ALA A 93 6.41 -10.72 4.80
CA ALA A 93 7.84 -10.88 4.53
C ALA A 93 8.60 -11.68 5.61
N ARG A 94 8.06 -11.75 6.84
CA ARG A 94 8.63 -12.54 7.94
C ARG A 94 8.16 -13.99 7.97
N GLU A 95 6.86 -14.19 7.84
CA GLU A 95 6.24 -15.53 7.93
C GLU A 95 6.47 -16.33 6.64
N ILE A 96 6.54 -15.63 5.52
CA ILE A 96 6.92 -16.16 4.21
C ILE A 96 8.17 -15.38 3.84
N PRO A 97 9.39 -15.91 4.02
CA PRO A 97 10.62 -15.20 3.67
C PRO A 97 10.55 -14.77 2.20
N ALA A 98 10.17 -13.51 1.97
CA ALA A 98 9.71 -13.02 0.68
C ALA A 98 10.07 -11.55 0.52
N VAL A 99 10.19 -11.13 -0.73
CA VAL A 99 10.17 -9.72 -1.10
C VAL A 99 8.71 -9.31 -1.25
N VAL A 100 8.26 -8.29 -0.52
CA VAL A 100 6.87 -7.82 -0.61
C VAL A 100 6.85 -6.44 -1.25
N VAL A 101 6.14 -6.33 -2.37
CA VAL A 101 5.91 -5.09 -3.11
C VAL A 101 4.46 -4.70 -2.89
N TYR A 102 4.20 -3.55 -2.27
CA TYR A 102 2.82 -3.14 -1.99
C TYR A 102 2.51 -1.75 -2.56
N ILE A 103 1.49 -1.71 -3.41
CA ILE A 103 1.32 -0.67 -4.43
C ILE A 103 0.42 0.45 -3.94
N ASN A 104 0.86 1.69 -4.21
CA ASN A 104 0.04 2.88 -4.08
C ASN A 104 -0.73 3.13 -5.39
N TYR A 105 -1.81 2.40 -5.58
CA TYR A 105 -2.67 2.58 -6.75
C TYR A 105 -3.60 3.79 -6.59
N ARG A 106 -4.00 4.40 -7.70
CA ARG A 106 -4.88 5.58 -7.70
C ARG A 106 -6.27 5.28 -7.15
N LEU A 107 -6.81 6.19 -6.32
CA LEU A 107 -8.07 5.96 -5.61
C LEU A 107 -9.30 6.64 -6.26
N THR A 108 -10.45 5.98 -6.14
CA THR A 108 -11.79 6.51 -6.45
C THR A 108 -12.21 7.59 -5.43
N PRO A 109 -13.13 8.51 -5.76
CA PRO A 109 -13.86 8.64 -7.02
C PRO A 109 -13.09 9.38 -8.12
N LYS A 110 -11.90 9.95 -7.83
CA LYS A 110 -11.11 10.72 -8.80
C LYS A 110 -10.61 9.86 -9.96
N ASN A 111 -10.11 8.67 -9.64
CA ASN A 111 -9.62 7.70 -10.61
C ASN A 111 -10.51 6.48 -10.56
N ARG A 112 -11.42 6.36 -11.53
CA ARG A 112 -12.35 5.24 -11.65
C ARG A 112 -11.69 4.08 -12.40
N PHE A 113 -12.40 2.96 -12.45
CA PHE A 113 -12.05 1.86 -13.35
C PHE A 113 -11.69 2.39 -14.76
N PRO A 114 -10.59 1.94 -15.38
CA PRO A 114 -9.70 0.82 -14.98
C PRO A 114 -8.45 1.21 -14.18
N SER A 115 -8.33 2.47 -13.72
CA SER A 115 -7.06 3.06 -13.22
C SER A 115 -6.26 2.19 -12.24
N GLN A 116 -6.92 1.50 -11.29
CA GLN A 116 -6.27 0.66 -10.29
C GLN A 116 -5.58 -0.57 -10.90
N TYR A 117 -6.18 -1.12 -11.97
CA TYR A 117 -5.63 -2.26 -12.68
C TYR A 117 -4.46 -1.83 -13.54
N ASP A 118 -4.58 -0.70 -14.25
CA ASP A 118 -3.49 -0.13 -15.03
C ASP A 118 -2.26 0.13 -14.15
N ASP A 119 -2.48 0.72 -12.96
CA ASP A 119 -1.41 0.94 -11.98
C ASP A 119 -0.79 -0.38 -11.47
N GLY A 120 -1.59 -1.44 -11.37
CA GLY A 120 -1.10 -2.78 -11.03
C GLY A 120 -0.24 -3.41 -12.13
N PHE A 121 -0.67 -3.25 -13.39
CA PHE A 121 0.10 -3.71 -14.56
C PHE A 121 1.40 -2.93 -14.72
N ASP A 122 1.41 -1.63 -14.46
CA ASP A 122 2.61 -0.80 -14.57
C ASP A 122 3.67 -1.11 -13.50
N VAL A 123 3.28 -1.74 -12.38
CA VAL A 123 4.20 -2.14 -11.31
C VAL A 123 4.64 -3.61 -11.43
N LEU A 124 3.92 -4.44 -12.21
CA LEU A 124 4.23 -5.86 -12.41
C LEU A 124 5.47 -6.04 -13.30
#